data_AF-A0A3S2AAS3-F1
#
_entry.id   AF-A0A3S2AAS3-F1
#
_cell.length_a   1.000
_cell.length_b   1.000
_cell.length_c   1.000
_cell.angle_alpha   90.00
_cell.angle_beta   90.00
_cell.angle_gamma   90.00
#
_symmetry.space_group_name_H-M   'P 1'
#
loop_
_entity.id
_entity.type
_entity.pdbx_description
1 polymer ?
#
loop_
_entity_poly.entity_id
_entity_poly.type
_entity_poly.pdbx_seq_one_letter_code
_entity_poly.pdbx_strand_id
1 'polypeptide(L)'
;MASGGWKQAHAAVLLGLLLSATWGVAKPQAASRVCRQLEADLAASSRGGGGGPALVRKYDSAIARQHEQISKARSQASQAGCGFSLFGRNLNQCAGLNATIDRMNANLDALQNKRERLAGGGSRRDRGRILAALDANGCRDDTVAPRRAPLQEANRDGGSAN
;
A
#
# COMPACT_ATOMS: atom_id res chain seq x y z
N MET A 1 -63.18 -35.39 74.97
CA MET A 1 -62.40 -34.14 75.02
C MET A 1 -61.10 -34.35 74.26
N ALA A 2 -60.99 -33.80 73.04
CA ALA A 2 -59.72 -33.42 72.40
C ALA A 2 -60.10 -32.63 71.14
N SER A 3 -59.80 -31.34 71.21
CA SER A 3 -60.18 -30.26 70.29
C SER A 3 -59.25 -30.16 69.08
N GLY A 4 -59.85 -29.89 67.92
CA GLY A 4 -59.46 -28.89 66.91
C GLY A 4 -58.00 -28.67 66.51
N GLY A 5 -57.77 -28.60 65.19
CA GLY A 5 -56.56 -28.00 64.65
C GLY A 5 -56.44 -28.03 63.12
N TRP A 6 -57.29 -27.28 62.39
CA TRP A 6 -56.97 -26.88 61.02
C TRP A 6 -56.27 -25.51 61.06
N LYS A 7 -54.99 -25.50 60.68
CA LYS A 7 -54.17 -24.30 60.43
C LYS A 7 -53.43 -24.57 59.11
N GLN A 8 -53.86 -23.95 58.02
CA GLN A 8 -53.45 -22.62 57.54
C GLN A 8 -52.00 -22.57 57.05
N ALA A 9 -51.89 -22.05 55.83
CA ALA A 9 -50.94 -21.06 55.36
C ALA A 9 -49.92 -21.51 54.31
N HIS A 10 -49.98 -20.72 53.24
CA HIS A 10 -49.15 -20.63 52.05
C HIS A 10 -47.66 -20.50 52.36
N ALA A 11 -46.84 -21.02 51.46
CA ALA A 11 -45.47 -20.54 51.29
C ALA A 11 -45.09 -20.60 49.80
N ALA A 12 -44.67 -19.43 49.30
CA ALA A 12 -43.76 -19.06 48.19
C ALA A 12 -43.50 -20.08 47.06
N VAL A 13 -43.25 -19.63 45.82
CA VAL A 13 -41.86 -19.45 45.35
C VAL A 13 -41.84 -18.89 43.90
N LEU A 14 -41.16 -17.74 43.77
CA LEU A 14 -40.20 -17.30 42.72
C LEU A 14 -40.58 -17.07 41.25
N LEU A 15 -40.42 -15.79 40.86
CA LEU A 15 -39.48 -15.23 39.86
C LEU A 15 -39.29 -15.94 38.49
N GLY A 16 -39.51 -15.18 37.41
CA GLY A 16 -39.04 -15.56 36.08
C GLY A 16 -39.30 -14.53 34.99
N LEU A 17 -38.72 -13.33 35.10
CA LEU A 17 -38.68 -12.34 34.02
C LEU A 17 -37.39 -12.53 33.21
N LEU A 18 -37.47 -13.13 32.03
CA LEU A 18 -36.37 -13.15 31.05
C LEU A 18 -36.95 -13.03 29.62
N LEU A 19 -37.14 -11.80 29.16
CA LEU A 19 -37.19 -11.51 27.72
C LEU A 19 -35.75 -11.34 27.22
N SER A 20 -35.22 -12.38 26.59
CA SER A 20 -33.96 -12.29 25.83
C SER A 20 -34.28 -12.17 24.35
N ALA A 21 -34.44 -10.94 23.86
CA ALA A 21 -34.36 -10.67 22.43
C ALA A 21 -32.90 -10.83 22.00
N THR A 22 -32.56 -11.94 21.34
CA THR A 22 -31.24 -12.16 20.75
C THR A 22 -31.16 -11.46 19.40
N TRP A 23 -30.80 -10.18 19.41
CA TRP A 23 -30.36 -9.50 18.19
C TRP A 23 -28.95 -9.98 17.85
N GLY A 24 -28.85 -10.93 16.94
CA GLY A 24 -27.58 -11.31 16.33
C GLY A 24 -27.02 -10.15 15.51
N VAL A 25 -25.97 -9.49 16.01
CA VAL A 25 -25.13 -8.58 15.23
C VAL A 25 -24.42 -9.38 14.15
N ALA A 26 -25.00 -9.42 12.96
CA ALA A 26 -24.29 -9.85 11.77
C ALA A 26 -23.49 -8.67 11.20
N LYS A 27 -22.20 -8.56 11.58
CA LYS A 27 -21.09 -8.04 10.76
C LYS A 27 -19.78 -7.98 11.59
N PRO A 28 -18.81 -8.87 11.30
CA PRO A 28 -17.47 -8.37 10.93
C PRO A 28 -16.75 -9.20 9.85
N GLN A 29 -17.43 -10.11 9.17
CA GLN A 29 -16.78 -11.03 8.22
C GLN A 29 -16.27 -10.33 6.95
N ALA A 30 -16.99 -9.30 6.49
CA ALA A 30 -16.65 -8.56 5.27
C ALA A 30 -15.51 -7.56 5.50
N ALA A 31 -15.52 -6.86 6.65
CA ALA A 31 -14.45 -5.95 7.04
C ALA A 31 -13.12 -6.70 7.22
N SER A 32 -13.12 -7.88 7.86
CA SER A 32 -11.87 -8.65 8.04
C SER A 32 -11.28 -9.19 6.73
N ARG A 33 -12.12 -9.53 5.74
CA ARG A 33 -11.63 -9.93 4.40
C ARG A 33 -10.99 -8.76 3.65
N VAL A 34 -11.61 -7.58 3.70
CA VAL A 34 -11.09 -6.36 3.06
C VAL A 34 -9.75 -5.96 3.70
N CYS A 35 -9.65 -5.97 5.03
CA CYS A 35 -8.40 -5.65 5.72
C CYS A 35 -7.27 -6.62 5.38
N ARG A 36 -7.53 -7.94 5.41
CA ARG A 36 -6.52 -8.94 5.03
C ARG A 36 -6.06 -8.81 3.58
N GLN A 37 -6.96 -8.45 2.67
CA GLN A 37 -6.61 -8.20 1.27
C GLN A 37 -5.72 -6.96 1.14
N LEU A 38 -6.10 -5.85 1.76
CA LEU A 38 -5.32 -4.62 1.74
C LEU A 38 -3.92 -4.78 2.37
N GLU A 39 -3.81 -5.56 3.45
CA GLU A 39 -2.52 -5.91 4.05
C GLU A 39 -1.66 -6.80 3.12
N ALA A 40 -2.27 -7.76 2.44
CA ALA A 40 -1.59 -8.60 1.45
C ALA A 40 -1.09 -7.75 0.27
N ASP A 41 -1.91 -6.83 -0.22
CA ASP A 41 -1.55 -5.88 -1.29
C ASP A 41 -0.45 -4.92 -0.84
N LEU A 42 -0.48 -4.47 0.42
CA LEU A 42 0.57 -3.64 1.01
C LEU A 42 1.90 -4.39 1.04
N ALA A 43 1.89 -5.64 1.49
CA ALA A 43 3.06 -6.50 1.53
C ALA A 43 3.58 -6.80 0.11
N ALA A 44 2.70 -7.01 -0.87
CA ALA A 44 3.06 -7.19 -2.27
C ALA A 44 3.71 -5.92 -2.87
N SER A 45 3.11 -4.75 -2.65
CA SER A 45 3.62 -3.46 -3.16
C SER A 45 5.01 -3.12 -2.59
N SER A 46 5.31 -3.57 -1.37
CA SER A 46 6.61 -3.38 -0.72
C SER A 46 7.72 -4.27 -1.30
N ARG A 47 7.36 -5.42 -1.89
CA ARG A 47 8.30 -6.40 -2.45
C ARG A 47 8.64 -6.16 -3.92
N GLY A 48 7.83 -5.40 -4.65
CA GLY A 48 8.10 -5.09 -6.05
C GLY A 48 7.21 -3.98 -6.60
N GLY A 49 7.77 -2.80 -6.80
CA GLY A 49 7.03 -1.73 -7.50
C GLY A 49 7.86 -0.53 -7.94
N GLY A 50 9.17 -0.71 -8.06
CA GLY A 50 10.06 0.20 -8.76
C GLY A 50 11.10 -0.63 -9.49
N GLY A 51 11.56 -0.19 -10.65
CA GLY A 51 12.78 -0.76 -11.21
C GLY A 51 13.86 -0.60 -10.17
N GLY A 52 14.36 -1.71 -9.62
CA GLY A 52 15.36 -1.65 -8.55
C GLY A 52 16.53 -0.73 -8.93
N PRO A 53 17.41 -0.33 -7.99
CA PRO A 53 18.46 0.67 -8.23
C PRO A 53 19.30 0.41 -9.49
N ALA A 54 19.51 -0.86 -9.85
CA ALA A 54 20.18 -1.25 -11.09
C ALA A 54 19.45 -0.82 -12.37
N LEU A 55 18.12 -0.92 -12.40
CA LEU A 55 17.33 -0.53 -13.57
C LEU A 55 17.29 1.00 -13.72
N VAL A 56 17.19 1.75 -12.61
CA VAL A 56 17.30 3.22 -12.65
C VAL A 56 18.65 3.64 -13.23
N ARG A 57 19.76 3.07 -12.75
CA ARG A 57 21.11 3.33 -13.30
C ARG A 57 21.22 3.00 -14.79
N LYS A 58 20.55 1.93 -15.26
CA LYS A 58 20.51 1.60 -16.68
C LYS A 58 19.86 2.72 -17.49
N TYR A 59 18.75 3.27 -17.03
CA TYR A 59 18.11 4.41 -17.69
C TYR A 59 18.95 5.70 -17.58
N ASP A 60 19.62 5.96 -16.46
CA ASP A 60 20.57 7.08 -16.35
C ASP A 60 21.65 7.00 -17.44
N SER A 61 22.24 5.82 -17.64
CA SER A 61 23.23 5.60 -18.69
C SER A 61 22.68 5.74 -20.11
N ALA A 62 21.40 5.44 -20.33
CA ALA A 62 20.75 5.59 -21.63
C ALA A 62 20.46 7.07 -21.92
N ILE A 63 20.00 7.82 -20.92
CA ILE A 63 19.77 9.27 -20.98
C ILE A 63 21.08 9.99 -21.30
N ALA A 64 22.17 9.67 -20.61
CA ALA A 64 23.49 10.28 -20.88
C ALA A 64 23.96 10.06 -22.32
N ARG A 65 23.81 8.82 -22.83
CA ARG A 65 24.13 8.50 -24.23
C ARG A 65 23.23 9.26 -25.21
N GLN A 66 21.94 9.39 -24.92
CA GLN A 66 21.01 10.11 -25.77
C GLN A 66 21.36 11.60 -25.88
N HIS A 67 21.76 12.23 -24.77
CA HIS A 67 22.25 13.61 -24.78
C HIS A 67 23.49 13.78 -25.67
N GLU A 68 24.44 12.86 -25.59
CA GLU A 68 25.65 12.88 -26.43
C GLU A 68 25.29 12.79 -27.92
N GLN A 69 24.36 11.90 -28.28
CA GLN A 69 23.91 11.75 -29.66
C GLN A 69 23.19 13.01 -30.16
N ILE A 70 22.33 13.62 -29.34
CA ILE A 70 21.65 14.88 -29.68
C ILE A 70 22.68 15.99 -29.91
N SER A 71 23.70 16.08 -29.05
CA SER A 71 24.78 17.07 -29.20
C SER A 71 25.54 16.88 -30.51
N LYS A 72 25.88 15.64 -30.85
CA LYS A 72 26.54 15.30 -32.13
C LYS A 72 25.66 15.68 -33.33
N ALA A 73 24.38 15.32 -33.31
CA ALA A 73 23.45 15.64 -34.38
C ALA A 73 23.26 17.15 -34.56
N ARG A 74 23.18 17.91 -33.47
CA ARG A 74 23.12 19.38 -33.49
C ARG A 74 24.41 20.00 -34.04
N SER A 75 25.57 19.47 -33.65
CA SER A 75 26.86 19.92 -34.19
C SER A 75 26.95 19.68 -35.70
N GLN A 76 26.53 18.50 -36.16
CA GLN A 76 26.45 18.16 -37.59
C GLN A 76 25.48 19.08 -38.34
N ALA A 77 24.33 19.39 -37.74
CA ALA A 77 23.37 20.34 -38.30
C ALA A 77 23.97 21.74 -38.45
N SER A 78 24.63 22.24 -37.40
CA SER A 78 25.32 23.53 -37.43
C SER A 78 26.40 23.58 -38.52
N GLN A 79 27.23 22.55 -38.62
CA GLN A 79 28.28 22.43 -39.64
C GLN A 79 27.70 22.37 -41.07
N ALA A 80 26.53 21.75 -41.24
CA ALA A 80 25.80 21.72 -42.51
C ALA A 80 25.08 23.04 -42.83
N GLY A 81 25.17 24.06 -41.97
CA GLY A 81 24.45 25.34 -42.11
C GLY A 81 22.96 25.24 -41.78
N CYS A 82 22.52 24.14 -41.18
CA CYS A 82 21.17 23.91 -40.70
C CYS A 82 20.98 24.62 -39.34
N GLY A 83 20.77 25.92 -39.42
CA GLY A 83 20.51 26.81 -38.29
C GLY A 83 19.54 27.91 -38.69
N PHE A 84 19.82 29.16 -38.33
CA PHE A 84 19.00 30.35 -38.64
C PHE A 84 18.96 30.72 -40.14
N SER A 85 19.47 29.87 -41.02
CA SER A 85 19.63 30.16 -42.44
C SER A 85 18.30 29.95 -43.18
N LEU A 86 17.44 30.97 -43.14
CA LEU A 86 16.16 31.03 -43.86
C LEU A 86 16.33 31.10 -45.40
N PHE A 87 17.57 31.22 -45.90
CA PHE A 87 17.89 31.48 -47.32
C PHE A 87 18.81 30.43 -47.97
N GLY A 88 19.04 29.29 -47.31
CA GLY A 88 19.98 28.27 -47.82
C GLY A 88 19.40 27.36 -48.91
N ARG A 89 20.21 26.99 -49.92
CA ARG A 89 19.86 26.02 -50.99
C ARG A 89 19.60 24.58 -50.49
N ASN A 90 19.77 24.29 -49.20
CA ASN A 90 19.70 22.95 -48.59
C ASN A 90 18.53 22.77 -47.60
N LEU A 91 17.44 23.53 -47.73
CA LEU A 91 16.29 23.51 -46.80
C LEU A 91 15.74 22.09 -46.54
N ASN A 92 15.62 21.24 -47.57
CA ASN A 92 15.11 19.87 -47.41
C ASN A 92 16.04 18.98 -46.58
N GLN A 93 17.36 19.11 -46.75
CA GLN A 93 18.34 18.36 -45.97
C GLN A 93 18.29 18.78 -44.50
N CYS A 94 18.19 20.09 -44.26
CA CYS A 94 18.06 20.64 -42.91
C CYS A 94 16.74 20.25 -42.24
N ALA A 95 15.63 20.20 -43.00
CA ALA A 95 14.36 19.72 -42.48
C ALA A 95 14.44 18.26 -42.01
N GLY A 96 15.06 17.37 -42.80
CA GLY A 96 15.25 15.96 -42.41
C GLY A 96 16.16 15.78 -41.19
N LEU A 97 17.21 16.59 -41.09
CA LEU A 97 18.12 16.56 -39.95
C LEU A 97 17.48 17.10 -38.67
N ASN A 98 16.75 18.22 -38.76
CA ASN A 98 16.00 18.78 -37.64
C ASN A 98 14.91 17.82 -37.16
N ALA A 99 14.15 17.21 -38.08
CA ALA A 99 13.17 16.17 -37.73
C ALA A 99 13.81 14.94 -37.05
N THR A 100 15.07 14.65 -37.36
CA THR A 100 15.82 13.60 -36.66
C THR A 100 16.17 14.01 -35.24
N ILE A 101 16.67 15.24 -35.05
CA ILE A 101 16.95 15.81 -33.73
C ILE A 101 15.68 15.86 -32.87
N ASP A 102 14.54 16.23 -33.45
CA ASP A 102 13.26 16.28 -32.75
C ASP A 102 12.82 14.89 -32.27
N ARG A 103 12.94 13.86 -33.12
CA ARG A 103 12.70 12.46 -32.71
C ARG A 103 13.64 12.01 -31.59
N MET A 104 14.90 12.47 -31.61
CA MET A 104 15.85 12.17 -30.55
C MET A 104 15.50 12.84 -29.23
N ASN A 105 15.00 14.09 -29.26
CA ASN A 105 14.49 14.78 -28.06
C ASN A 105 13.24 14.07 -27.51
N ALA A 106 12.29 13.71 -28.37
CA ALA A 106 11.10 12.95 -27.93
C ALA A 106 11.48 11.58 -27.30
N ASN A 107 12.51 10.91 -27.84
CA ASN A 107 13.02 9.69 -27.24
C ASN A 107 13.68 9.94 -25.87
N LEU A 108 14.43 11.04 -25.73
CA LEU A 108 15.01 11.46 -24.47
C LEU A 108 13.92 11.71 -23.41
N ASP A 109 12.86 12.42 -23.76
CA ASP A 109 11.72 12.68 -22.87
C ASP A 109 11.07 11.37 -22.42
N ALA A 110 10.90 10.41 -23.33
CA ALA A 110 10.36 9.10 -22.98
C ALA A 110 11.29 8.32 -22.01
N LEU A 111 12.61 8.41 -22.19
CA LEU A 111 13.59 7.81 -21.29
C LEU A 111 13.54 8.46 -19.89
N GLN A 112 13.47 9.79 -19.82
CA GLN A 112 13.38 10.54 -18.57
C GLN A 112 12.09 10.21 -17.81
N ASN A 113 10.94 10.25 -18.49
CA ASN A 113 9.65 9.88 -17.91
C ASN A 113 9.67 8.44 -17.35
N LYS A 114 10.27 7.50 -18.09
CA LYS A 114 10.37 6.12 -17.63
C LYS A 114 11.29 5.99 -16.42
N ARG A 115 12.42 6.69 -16.43
CA ARG A 115 13.37 6.74 -15.31
C ARG A 115 12.73 7.32 -14.06
N GLU A 116 11.98 8.40 -14.18
CA GLU A 116 11.21 9.01 -13.08
C GLU A 116 10.15 8.06 -12.53
N ARG A 117 9.41 7.36 -13.39
CA ARG A 117 8.43 6.35 -12.93
C ARG A 117 9.09 5.21 -12.17
N LEU A 118 10.28 4.79 -12.59
CA LEU A 118 11.04 3.73 -11.92
C LEU A 118 11.63 4.20 -10.58
N ALA A 119 12.10 5.45 -10.51
CA ALA A 119 12.69 6.05 -9.31
C ALA A 119 11.65 6.56 -8.30
N GLY A 120 10.51 7.07 -8.79
CA GLY A 120 9.49 7.79 -8.03
C GLY A 120 8.42 6.92 -7.38
N GLY A 121 8.47 5.61 -7.57
CA GLY A 121 7.65 4.69 -6.79
C GLY A 121 6.21 4.61 -7.25
N GLY A 122 5.99 3.80 -8.29
CA GLY A 122 4.72 3.06 -8.41
C GLY A 122 4.39 2.42 -7.06
N SER A 123 5.36 1.74 -6.44
CA SER A 123 5.22 1.20 -5.08
C SER A 123 4.92 2.27 -4.01
N ARG A 124 5.52 3.47 -4.04
CA ARG A 124 5.27 4.50 -3.01
C ARG A 124 3.88 5.09 -3.12
N ARG A 125 3.43 5.42 -4.34
CA ARG A 125 2.07 5.93 -4.58
C ARG A 125 1.01 4.86 -4.30
N ASP A 126 1.25 3.63 -4.74
CA ASP A 126 0.35 2.51 -4.49
C ASP A 126 0.30 2.17 -3.00
N ARG A 127 1.46 2.14 -2.31
CA ARG A 127 1.54 2.00 -0.85
C ARG A 127 0.74 3.10 -0.14
N GLY A 128 0.90 4.36 -0.53
CA GLY A 128 0.11 5.47 0.04
C GLY A 128 -1.39 5.26 -0.12
N ARG A 129 -1.85 4.84 -1.32
CA ARG A 129 -3.26 4.51 -1.56
C ARG A 129 -3.75 3.34 -0.73
N ILE A 130 -2.96 2.27 -0.59
CA ILE A 130 -3.32 1.09 0.20
C ILE A 130 -3.38 1.44 1.70
N LEU A 131 -2.44 2.25 2.20
CA LEU A 131 -2.46 2.72 3.59
C LEU A 131 -3.70 3.58 3.89
N ALA A 132 -4.05 4.50 2.99
CA ALA A 132 -5.27 5.30 3.13
C ALA A 132 -6.54 4.44 3.08
N ALA A 133 -6.56 3.38 2.27
CA ALA A 133 -7.67 2.42 2.23
C ALA A 133 -7.77 1.60 3.53
N LEU A 134 -6.64 1.19 4.13
CA LEU A 134 -6.62 0.53 5.44
C LEU A 134 -7.22 1.45 6.51
N ASP A 135 -6.83 2.73 6.51
CA ASP A 135 -7.34 3.73 7.46
C ASP A 135 -8.84 3.96 7.29
N ALA A 136 -9.30 4.13 6.05
CA ALA A 136 -10.72 4.34 5.72
C ALA A 136 -11.62 3.13 6.06
N ASN A 137 -11.05 1.91 6.09
CA ASN A 137 -11.77 0.69 6.44
C ASN A 137 -11.61 0.30 7.94
N GLY A 138 -10.94 1.13 8.75
CA GLY A 138 -10.75 0.85 10.18
C GLY A 138 -9.84 -0.35 10.45
N CYS A 139 -8.98 -0.72 9.50
CA CYS A 139 -8.16 -1.94 9.58
C CYS A 139 -6.96 -1.83 10.53
N ARG A 140 -6.73 -0.66 11.14
CA ARG A 140 -5.55 -0.42 12.00
C ARG A 140 -5.81 -0.56 13.50
N ASP A 141 -7.02 -0.93 13.89
CA ASP A 141 -7.42 -1.02 15.30
C ASP A 141 -7.17 -2.41 15.88
N ASP A 142 -5.90 -2.83 15.90
CA ASP A 142 -5.41 -3.90 16.77
C ASP A 142 -4.39 -3.28 17.72
N THR A 143 -4.88 -2.42 18.62
CA THR A 143 -4.15 -2.10 19.85
C THR A 143 -3.77 -3.41 20.51
N VAL A 144 -2.46 -3.70 20.49
CA VAL A 144 -1.76 -4.77 21.22
C VAL A 144 -2.63 -5.29 22.36
N ALA A 145 -3.32 -6.42 22.13
CA ALA A 145 -4.03 -7.07 23.21
C ALA A 145 -3.01 -7.29 24.33
N PRO A 146 -3.22 -6.75 25.55
CA PRO A 146 -2.25 -6.91 26.61
C PRO A 146 -2.08 -8.42 26.80
N ARG A 147 -0.84 -8.89 26.59
CA ARG A 147 -0.44 -10.27 26.85
C ARG A 147 -0.91 -10.57 28.27
N ARG A 148 -2.01 -11.31 28.40
CA ARG A 148 -2.52 -11.73 29.71
C ARG A 148 -1.37 -12.47 30.37
N ALA A 149 -0.85 -11.90 31.45
CA ALA A 149 0.13 -12.56 32.27
C ALA A 149 -0.44 -13.92 32.67
N PRO A 150 0.33 -15.02 32.56
CA PRO A 150 -0.14 -16.31 33.04
C PRO A 150 -0.51 -16.16 34.53
N LEU A 151 -1.68 -16.67 34.88
CA LEU A 151 -2.13 -16.72 36.27
C LEU A 151 -1.04 -17.41 37.07
N GLN A 152 -0.47 -16.68 38.03
CA GLN A 152 0.48 -17.23 38.96
C GLN A 152 -0.34 -18.13 39.90
N GLU A 153 -0.34 -19.42 39.60
CA GLU A 153 -0.96 -20.45 40.42
C GLU A 153 -0.23 -20.45 41.78
N ALA A 154 -0.74 -19.64 42.69
CA ALA A 154 -0.43 -19.72 44.09
C ALA A 154 -1.11 -20.98 44.63
N ASN A 155 -0.36 -22.07 44.78
CA ASN A 155 -0.58 -22.93 45.92
C ASN A 155 0.74 -23.48 46.48
N ARG A 156 0.87 -23.25 47.78
CA ARG A 156 1.94 -23.64 48.68
C ARG A 156 1.70 -25.09 49.15
N ASP A 157 2.74 -25.59 49.80
CA ASP A 157 2.74 -26.50 50.96
C ASP A 157 3.00 -28.01 50.78
N GLY A 158 4.00 -28.44 51.58
CA GLY A 158 4.40 -29.82 51.86
C GLY A 158 5.75 -30.16 51.22
N GLY A 159 6.92 -29.85 51.79
CA GLY A 159 7.32 -30.08 53.17
C GLY A 159 7.71 -31.55 53.36
N SER A 160 9.01 -31.89 53.21
CA SER A 160 9.65 -32.91 54.04
C SER A 160 11.17 -32.91 53.86
N ALA A 161 11.86 -32.60 54.95
CA ALA A 161 13.26 -32.92 55.15
C ALA A 161 13.39 -34.37 55.65
N ASN A 162 14.24 -35.16 54.99
CA ASN A 162 15.28 -36.02 55.57
C ASN A 162 16.01 -36.76 54.46
#